data_AF-A0AAD9B8M4-F1
#
_entry.id   AF-A0AAD9B8M4-F1
#
_cell.length_a   1.000
_cell.length_b   1.000
_cell.length_c   1.000
_cell.angle_alpha   90.00
_cell.angle_beta   90.00
_cell.angle_gamma   90.00
#
_symmetry.space_group_name_H-M   'P 1'
#
loop_
_entity.id
_entity.type
_entity.pdbx_description
1 polymer ?
#
loop_
_entity_poly.entity_id
_entity_poly.type
_entity_poly.pdbx_seq_one_letter_code
_entity_poly.pdbx_strand_id
1 'polypeptide(L)'
;MGLMFYCKCSLCFSVLPHEWRKGPWGNKVRDLQIVKDYQPFKEEVQLRFLLYGPTGAGKSSFFNSVDSVLRGKITHRAAADAVFHGSFTTKYREYKIQKVPGTHYPFVFNDIMGIEKDAGRGVCLEDIKLAMKGHVKDGYKFNPISYISEDNQHYNRDPSLNDRVHVLVCVIRGNTAGLQNDDNPSQLLTENFETKLREVRLAANDMGIPEIAILTKIDEACPEVDRDIRNVYKSKYLKKKIEEVTGLLGFPPSCIFPVKNYHSELETNDDTDTLILSALRQMIESGEDFVNDL
;
A
#
# COMPACT_ATOMS: atom_id res chain seq x y z
N MET A 1 -27.22 32.78 28.41
CA MET A 1 -26.49 31.52 28.70
C MET A 1 -26.52 30.69 27.43
N GLY A 2 -25.56 30.92 26.53
CA GLY A 2 -25.62 30.36 25.18
C GLY A 2 -24.28 30.51 24.47
N LEU A 3 -23.33 29.63 24.82
CA LEU A 3 -22.07 29.42 24.13
C LEU A 3 -21.46 28.12 24.66
N MET A 4 -21.53 27.04 23.88
CA MET A 4 -20.56 25.93 23.81
C MET A 4 -21.21 24.69 23.15
N PHE A 5 -21.34 24.68 21.83
CA PHE A 5 -21.52 23.40 21.10
C PHE A 5 -20.74 23.30 19.78
N TYR A 6 -19.80 24.22 19.50
CA TYR A 6 -19.03 24.24 18.25
C TYR A 6 -17.53 23.91 18.36
N CYS A 7 -17.04 23.34 19.47
CA CYS A 7 -15.60 23.22 19.72
C CYS A 7 -15.09 21.82 20.10
N LYS A 8 -15.54 20.77 19.40
CA LYS A 8 -14.89 19.45 19.50
C LYS A 8 -14.47 18.82 18.17
N CYS A 9 -15.13 19.16 17.05
CA CYS A 9 -14.80 18.57 15.75
C CYS A 9 -13.57 19.20 15.07
N SER A 10 -13.33 20.51 15.27
CA SER A 10 -12.23 21.24 14.59
C SER A 10 -10.81 20.87 15.08
N LEU A 11 -10.65 20.40 16.32
CA LEU A 11 -9.33 20.11 16.88
C LEU A 11 -8.66 18.84 16.29
N CYS A 12 -9.44 17.85 15.84
CA CYS A 12 -8.90 16.58 15.37
C CYS A 12 -8.11 16.73 14.06
N PHE A 13 -8.53 17.66 13.20
CA PHE A 13 -7.89 17.92 11.91
C PHE A 13 -6.85 19.03 11.93
N SER A 14 -6.54 19.60 13.10
CA SER A 14 -5.55 20.68 13.19
C SER A 14 -4.11 20.21 12.87
N VAL A 15 -3.32 21.16 12.39
CA VAL A 15 -1.89 21.02 12.09
C VAL A 15 -1.08 21.33 13.35
N LEU A 16 -0.07 20.51 13.65
CA LEU A 16 0.89 20.76 14.73
C LEU A 16 1.90 21.84 14.32
N PRO A 17 2.42 22.64 15.28
CA PRO A 17 3.42 23.66 14.99
C PRO A 17 4.74 23.05 14.48
N HIS A 18 5.05 21.82 14.89
CA HIS A 18 6.21 21.05 14.45
C HIS A 18 5.78 19.71 13.89
N GLU A 19 6.58 19.19 12.96
CA GLU A 19 6.36 17.87 12.36
C GLU A 19 6.51 16.78 13.43
N TRP A 20 5.57 15.83 13.49
CA TRP A 20 5.65 14.68 14.40
C TRP A 20 6.57 13.57 13.88
N ARG A 21 6.96 13.67 12.60
CA ARG A 21 8.02 12.91 11.95
C ARG A 21 8.61 13.79 10.87
N LYS A 22 9.94 13.79 10.70
CA LYS A 22 10.58 14.55 9.63
C LYS A 22 10.05 14.09 8.26
N GLY A 23 9.45 15.00 7.51
CA GLY A 23 8.98 14.70 6.15
C GLY A 23 10.13 14.55 5.15
N PRO A 24 9.91 13.84 4.03
CA PRO A 24 10.90 13.65 2.98
C PRO A 24 11.06 14.87 2.05
N TRP A 25 10.53 16.03 2.44
CA TRP A 25 10.46 17.24 1.61
C TRP A 25 11.82 17.66 1.06
N GLY A 26 11.85 18.04 -0.22
CA GLY A 26 13.08 18.44 -0.93
C GLY A 26 13.92 17.27 -1.47
N ASN A 27 13.57 16.02 -1.19
CA ASN A 27 14.34 14.85 -1.64
C ASN A 27 13.89 14.26 -2.98
N LYS A 28 12.85 14.78 -3.63
CA LYS A 28 12.29 14.22 -4.88
C LYS A 28 13.37 13.85 -5.91
N VAL A 29 14.24 14.80 -6.26
CA VAL A 29 15.28 14.58 -7.29
C VAL A 29 16.23 13.47 -6.87
N ARG A 30 16.68 13.47 -5.60
CA ARG A 30 17.57 12.44 -5.05
C ARG A 30 16.90 11.06 -5.07
N ASP A 31 15.71 10.95 -4.50
CA ASP A 31 15.03 9.66 -4.37
C ASP A 31 14.60 9.12 -5.75
N LEU A 32 14.17 9.99 -6.68
CA LEU A 32 13.93 9.61 -8.07
C LEU A 32 15.19 9.09 -8.76
N GLN A 33 16.34 9.74 -8.55
CA GLN A 33 17.61 9.31 -9.13
C GLN A 33 18.04 7.95 -8.55
N ILE A 34 17.92 7.75 -7.24
CA ILE A 34 18.20 6.46 -6.59
C ILE A 34 17.33 5.35 -7.19
N VAL A 35 16.02 5.57 -7.34
CA VAL A 35 15.12 4.57 -7.94
C VAL A 35 15.46 4.35 -9.42
N LYS A 36 15.82 5.41 -10.16
CA LYS A 36 16.24 5.30 -11.56
C LYS A 36 17.50 4.48 -11.73
N ASP A 37 18.47 4.65 -10.85
CA ASP A 37 19.78 4.01 -10.94
C ASP A 37 19.82 2.64 -10.27
N TYR A 38 18.81 2.29 -9.48
CA TYR A 38 18.74 1.01 -8.78
C TYR A 38 18.95 -0.17 -9.73
N GLN A 39 19.90 -1.02 -9.34
CA GLN A 39 20.16 -2.34 -9.88
C GLN A 39 20.32 -3.29 -8.67
N PRO A 40 19.79 -4.52 -8.74
CA PRO A 40 19.91 -5.50 -7.67
C PRO A 40 21.38 -5.93 -7.51
N PHE A 41 21.83 -6.20 -6.29
CA PHE A 41 23.21 -6.68 -6.06
C PHE A 41 23.41 -8.11 -6.54
N LYS A 42 22.41 -8.98 -6.30
CA LYS A 42 22.38 -10.32 -6.90
C LYS A 42 21.91 -10.19 -8.36
N GLU A 43 22.81 -10.48 -9.30
CA GLU A 43 22.48 -10.48 -10.73
C GLU A 43 21.24 -11.36 -10.99
N GLU A 44 20.41 -10.91 -11.94
CA GLU A 44 19.17 -11.59 -12.36
C GLU A 44 18.00 -11.61 -11.35
N VAL A 45 18.17 -11.07 -10.13
CA VAL A 45 17.05 -10.96 -9.19
C VAL A 45 16.14 -9.79 -9.53
N GLN A 46 14.83 -10.02 -9.57
CA GLN A 46 13.80 -9.00 -9.73
C GLN A 46 13.00 -8.89 -8.43
N LEU A 47 13.11 -7.75 -7.74
CA LEU A 47 12.35 -7.53 -6.50
C LEU A 47 10.84 -7.59 -6.78
N ARG A 48 10.10 -8.16 -5.83
CA ARG A 48 8.67 -8.44 -5.99
C ARG A 48 7.90 -7.89 -4.80
N PHE A 49 7.07 -6.90 -5.07
CA PHE A 49 6.27 -6.22 -4.07
C PHE A 49 4.82 -6.67 -4.15
N LEU A 50 4.34 -7.41 -3.14
CA LEU A 50 2.95 -7.85 -3.09
C LEU A 50 2.08 -6.82 -2.37
N LEU A 51 1.19 -6.16 -3.11
CA LEU A 51 0.22 -5.22 -2.57
C LEU A 51 -0.98 -6.00 -2.05
N TYR A 52 -1.21 -6.00 -0.74
CA TYR A 52 -2.39 -6.59 -0.12
C TYR A 52 -3.11 -5.58 0.77
N GLY A 53 -4.36 -5.86 1.13
CA GLY A 53 -5.18 -4.95 1.93
C GLY A 53 -6.65 -4.99 1.56
N PRO A 54 -7.50 -4.28 2.32
CA PRO A 54 -8.95 -4.26 2.10
C PRO A 54 -9.34 -3.79 0.69
N THR A 55 -10.52 -4.20 0.25
CA THR A 55 -11.15 -3.64 -0.96
C THR A 55 -11.31 -2.13 -0.86
N GLY A 56 -10.98 -1.42 -1.94
CA GLY A 56 -11.00 0.05 -2.00
C GLY A 56 -9.94 0.78 -1.17
N ALA A 57 -8.96 0.07 -0.58
CA ALA A 57 -7.82 0.70 0.08
C ALA A 57 -6.86 1.41 -0.89
N GLY A 58 -7.03 1.25 -2.21
CA GLY A 58 -6.22 1.94 -3.21
C GLY A 58 -4.92 1.23 -3.60
N LYS A 59 -4.88 -0.12 -3.56
CA LYS A 59 -3.74 -0.94 -4.02
C LYS A 59 -3.36 -0.65 -5.47
N SER A 60 -4.31 -0.86 -6.38
CA SER A 60 -4.15 -0.61 -7.82
C SER A 60 -3.82 0.86 -8.11
N SER A 61 -4.45 1.79 -7.38
CA SER A 61 -4.18 3.23 -7.47
C SER A 61 -2.78 3.60 -6.99
N PHE A 62 -2.27 2.95 -5.95
CA PHE A 62 -0.91 3.15 -5.48
C PHE A 62 0.11 2.72 -6.53
N PHE A 63 -0.08 1.54 -7.14
CA PHE A 63 0.75 1.13 -8.28
C PHE A 63 0.70 2.14 -9.43
N ASN A 64 -0.49 2.59 -9.85
CA ASN A 64 -0.61 3.60 -10.90
C ASN A 64 0.10 4.90 -10.52
N SER A 65 0.09 5.27 -9.25
CA SER A 65 0.79 6.45 -8.76
C SER A 65 2.31 6.29 -8.90
N VAL A 66 2.85 5.13 -8.50
CA VAL A 66 4.26 4.78 -8.71
C VAL A 66 4.63 4.81 -10.19
N ASP A 67 3.82 4.16 -11.05
CA ASP A 67 4.04 4.15 -12.50
C ASP A 67 4.01 5.58 -13.08
N SER A 68 3.13 6.43 -12.55
CA SER A 68 3.00 7.82 -13.00
C SER A 68 4.25 8.65 -12.68
N VAL A 69 4.76 8.52 -11.44
CA VAL A 69 5.97 9.21 -11.00
C VAL A 69 7.17 8.79 -11.85
N LEU A 70 7.35 7.48 -12.07
CA LEU A 70 8.53 6.96 -12.79
C LEU A 70 8.48 7.26 -14.29
N ARG A 71 7.28 7.39 -14.88
CA ARG A 71 7.09 7.76 -16.28
C ARG A 71 6.94 9.26 -16.52
N GLY A 72 6.79 10.07 -15.46
CA GLY A 72 6.56 11.52 -15.55
C GLY A 72 5.23 11.89 -16.22
N LYS A 73 4.21 11.05 -16.12
CA LYS A 73 2.85 11.30 -16.65
C LYS A 73 1.82 10.48 -15.91
N ILE A 74 0.58 10.94 -15.83
CA ILE A 74 -0.50 10.17 -15.19
C ILE A 74 -0.78 8.88 -15.96
N THR A 75 -0.98 7.79 -15.24
CA THR A 75 -1.21 6.45 -15.79
C THR A 75 -2.39 5.74 -15.11
N HIS A 76 -3.04 4.85 -15.87
CA HIS A 76 -4.18 4.06 -15.41
C HIS A 76 -4.04 2.60 -15.88
N ARG A 77 -2.86 1.99 -15.71
CA ARG A 77 -2.58 0.63 -16.22
C ARG A 77 -3.19 -0.46 -15.36
N ALA A 78 -3.21 -0.27 -14.05
CA ALA A 78 -3.99 -1.10 -13.15
C ALA A 78 -5.41 -0.56 -13.09
N ALA A 79 -6.38 -1.42 -13.39
CA ALA A 79 -7.77 -1.05 -13.36
C ALA A 79 -8.17 -0.74 -11.89
N ALA A 80 -8.60 0.49 -11.61
CA ALA A 80 -9.07 0.94 -10.29
C ALA A 80 -10.51 1.41 -10.40
N ASP A 81 -11.37 0.97 -9.48
CA ASP A 81 -12.79 1.34 -9.47
C ASP A 81 -13.05 2.50 -8.50
N ALA A 82 -13.77 3.51 -8.99
CA ALA A 82 -14.24 4.64 -8.20
C ALA A 82 -15.58 4.33 -7.48
N VAL A 83 -16.28 3.27 -7.87
CA VAL A 83 -17.58 2.87 -7.34
C VAL A 83 -17.43 1.71 -6.34
N PHE A 84 -17.82 1.91 -5.09
CA PHE A 84 -17.65 0.92 -4.01
C PHE A 84 -18.83 -0.08 -3.96
N HIS A 85 -18.84 -1.08 -4.87
CA HIS A 85 -19.84 -2.16 -4.84
C HIS A 85 -19.24 -3.58 -4.68
N GLY A 86 -17.92 -3.72 -4.63
CA GLY A 86 -17.22 -5.00 -4.41
C GLY A 86 -15.75 -4.95 -4.85
N SER A 87 -15.07 -6.10 -4.82
CA SER A 87 -13.70 -6.23 -5.35
C SER A 87 -13.65 -6.10 -6.87
N PHE A 88 -13.07 -5.01 -7.36
CA PHE A 88 -12.84 -4.80 -8.80
C PHE A 88 -11.68 -5.63 -9.35
N THR A 89 -10.55 -5.62 -8.64
CA THR A 89 -9.45 -6.54 -8.91
C THR A 89 -9.88 -7.94 -8.49
N THR A 90 -10.03 -8.84 -9.46
CA THR A 90 -10.45 -10.24 -9.24
C THR A 90 -9.36 -11.24 -9.60
N LYS A 91 -8.20 -10.75 -10.07
CA LYS A 91 -7.08 -11.56 -10.53
C LYS A 91 -5.78 -11.16 -9.83
N TYR A 92 -4.86 -12.11 -9.71
CA TYR A 92 -3.46 -11.84 -9.41
C TYR A 92 -2.84 -11.19 -10.64
N ARG A 93 -2.37 -9.94 -10.50
CA ARG A 93 -1.84 -9.14 -11.61
C ARG A 93 -0.41 -8.71 -11.34
N GLU A 94 0.49 -9.10 -12.23
CA GLU A 94 1.86 -8.60 -12.24
C GLU A 94 1.97 -7.34 -13.11
N TYR A 95 2.58 -6.30 -12.54
CA TYR A 95 2.86 -5.07 -13.25
C TYR A 95 4.34 -4.74 -13.23
N LYS A 96 4.92 -4.67 -14.42
CA LYS A 96 6.27 -4.16 -14.68
C LYS A 96 6.22 -2.70 -15.08
N ILE A 97 7.19 -1.91 -14.63
CA ILE A 97 7.32 -0.50 -15.01
C ILE A 97 8.43 -0.38 -16.04
N GLN A 98 8.12 0.26 -17.16
CA GLN A 98 9.07 0.48 -18.25
C GLN A 98 10.03 1.60 -17.87
N LYS A 99 11.34 1.36 -18.00
CA LYS A 99 12.39 2.37 -17.73
C LYS A 99 12.74 3.14 -19.00
N VAL A 100 13.06 2.41 -20.08
CA VAL A 100 13.17 2.92 -21.46
C VAL A 100 12.46 1.94 -22.41
N PRO A 101 12.17 2.30 -23.68
CA PRO A 101 11.59 1.36 -24.64
C PRO A 101 12.28 0.00 -24.64
N GLY A 102 11.50 -1.06 -24.39
CA GLY A 102 12.00 -2.44 -24.36
C GLY A 102 12.62 -2.90 -23.04
N THR A 103 12.82 -2.03 -22.05
CA THR A 103 13.39 -2.41 -20.75
C THR A 103 12.50 -2.03 -19.57
N HIS A 104 12.66 -2.76 -18.47
CA HIS A 104 11.89 -2.57 -17.25
C HIS A 104 12.80 -2.30 -16.07
N TYR A 105 12.23 -1.65 -15.05
CA TYR A 105 12.88 -1.61 -13.73
C TYR A 105 13.05 -3.04 -13.19
N PRO A 106 14.12 -3.30 -12.40
CA PRO A 106 14.39 -4.61 -11.81
C PRO A 106 13.51 -4.90 -10.58
N PHE A 107 12.25 -4.43 -10.61
CA PHE A 107 11.24 -4.72 -9.61
C PHE A 107 9.85 -4.78 -10.25
N VAL A 108 8.95 -5.52 -9.62
CA VAL A 108 7.57 -5.73 -10.07
C VAL A 108 6.59 -5.58 -8.92
N PHE A 109 5.38 -5.16 -9.26
CA PHE A 109 4.27 -5.09 -8.33
C PHE A 109 3.28 -6.20 -8.63
N ASN A 110 2.84 -6.90 -7.59
CA ASN A 110 1.73 -7.81 -7.66
C ASN A 110 0.52 -7.20 -6.95
N ASP A 111 -0.52 -6.91 -7.71
CA ASP A 111 -1.81 -6.48 -7.18
C ASP A 111 -2.76 -7.66 -7.11
N ILE A 112 -3.53 -7.73 -6.03
CA ILE A 112 -4.45 -8.84 -5.78
C ILE A 112 -5.84 -8.34 -5.42
N MET A 113 -6.79 -9.27 -5.46
CA MET A 113 -8.15 -9.01 -4.97
C MET A 113 -8.13 -8.54 -3.52
N GLY A 114 -9.03 -7.63 -3.17
CA GLY A 114 -9.08 -7.09 -1.81
C GLY A 114 -9.57 -8.10 -0.79
N ILE A 115 -9.12 -7.92 0.45
CA ILE A 115 -9.72 -8.61 1.58
C ILE A 115 -11.10 -7.97 1.82
N GLU A 116 -12.11 -8.79 2.11
CA GLU A 116 -13.47 -8.35 2.45
C GLU A 116 -13.91 -8.90 3.82
N LYS A 117 -14.94 -8.25 4.40
CA LYS A 117 -15.46 -8.56 5.73
C LYS A 117 -16.18 -9.92 5.74
N ASP A 118 -17.01 -10.15 4.74
CA ASP A 118 -17.90 -11.30 4.66
C ASP A 118 -17.11 -12.57 4.30
N ALA A 119 -17.44 -13.68 4.95
CA ALA A 119 -16.90 -14.98 4.57
C ALA A 119 -17.35 -15.34 3.15
N GLY A 120 -16.46 -15.95 2.35
CA GLY A 120 -16.75 -16.25 0.94
C GLY A 120 -16.76 -15.03 0.02
N ARG A 121 -16.18 -13.90 0.45
CA ARG A 121 -15.87 -12.74 -0.40
C ARG A 121 -14.43 -12.27 -0.22
N GLY A 122 -13.90 -11.61 -1.25
CA GLY A 122 -12.51 -11.16 -1.27
C GLY A 122 -11.51 -12.29 -1.52
N VAL A 123 -10.23 -11.97 -1.40
CA VAL A 123 -9.14 -12.95 -1.56
C VAL A 123 -9.09 -13.93 -0.38
N CYS A 124 -8.79 -15.20 -0.68
CA CYS A 124 -8.50 -16.22 0.33
C CYS A 124 -7.12 -15.96 0.95
N LEU A 125 -6.98 -16.06 2.28
CA LEU A 125 -5.68 -15.80 2.94
C LEU A 125 -4.61 -16.81 2.54
N GLU A 126 -4.98 -18.07 2.32
CA GLU A 126 -4.07 -19.10 1.83
C GLU A 126 -3.54 -18.79 0.44
N ASP A 127 -4.36 -18.19 -0.44
CA ASP A 127 -3.88 -17.70 -1.74
C ASP A 127 -2.82 -16.60 -1.59
N ILE A 128 -2.94 -15.72 -0.58
CA ILE A 128 -1.92 -14.71 -0.28
C ILE A 128 -0.63 -15.39 0.19
N LYS A 129 -0.72 -16.37 1.09
CA LYS A 129 0.44 -17.14 1.57
C LYS A 129 1.13 -17.88 0.43
N LEU A 130 0.37 -18.51 -0.46
CA LEU A 130 0.89 -19.16 -1.67
C LEU A 130 1.52 -18.14 -2.64
N ALA A 131 0.92 -16.96 -2.80
CA ALA A 131 1.50 -15.88 -3.59
C ALA A 131 2.83 -15.39 -3.00
N MET A 132 2.95 -15.26 -1.68
CA MET A 132 4.23 -14.90 -1.02
C MET A 132 5.34 -15.91 -1.31
N LYS A 133 4.98 -17.20 -1.33
CA LYS A 133 5.88 -18.30 -1.68
C LYS A 133 6.15 -18.44 -3.19
N GLY A 134 5.52 -17.62 -4.04
CA GLY A 134 5.71 -17.65 -5.49
C GLY A 134 4.90 -18.71 -6.25
N HIS A 135 3.92 -19.35 -5.58
CA HIS A 135 3.11 -20.41 -6.18
C HIS A 135 1.96 -19.89 -7.07
N VAL A 136 1.74 -18.59 -7.16
CA VAL A 136 0.62 -17.99 -7.92
C VAL A 136 1.16 -17.21 -9.13
N LYS A 137 0.77 -17.62 -10.34
CA LYS A 137 1.17 -16.96 -11.60
C LYS A 137 0.23 -15.82 -11.99
N ASP A 138 0.74 -14.90 -12.82
CA ASP A 138 -0.07 -13.82 -13.40
C ASP A 138 -1.33 -14.35 -14.10
N GLY A 139 -2.42 -13.60 -13.92
CA GLY A 139 -3.71 -13.90 -14.52
C GLY A 139 -4.59 -14.88 -13.74
N TYR A 140 -4.09 -15.50 -12.66
CA TYR A 140 -4.91 -16.33 -11.76
C TYR A 140 -6.14 -15.55 -11.29
N LYS A 141 -7.34 -16.12 -11.46
CA LYS A 141 -8.58 -15.53 -10.97
C LYS A 141 -8.88 -16.11 -9.59
N PHE A 142 -8.95 -15.25 -8.58
CA PHE A 142 -9.20 -15.67 -7.22
C PHE A 142 -10.58 -16.30 -7.07
N ASN A 143 -10.65 -17.36 -6.28
CA ASN A 143 -11.89 -17.95 -5.80
C ASN A 143 -12.03 -17.58 -4.32
N PRO A 144 -13.13 -16.91 -3.91
CA PRO A 144 -13.26 -16.48 -2.53
C PRO A 144 -13.59 -17.63 -1.56
N ILE A 145 -13.86 -18.84 -2.07
CA ILE A 145 -14.24 -20.03 -1.29
C ILE A 145 -13.06 -20.99 -1.09
N SER A 146 -12.14 -21.07 -2.06
CA SER A 146 -11.03 -22.03 -2.04
C SER A 146 -9.75 -21.40 -2.57
N TYR A 147 -8.61 -21.80 -2.01
CA TYR A 147 -7.31 -21.43 -2.56
C TYR A 147 -6.97 -22.23 -3.82
N ILE A 148 -5.95 -21.77 -4.54
CA ILE A 148 -5.46 -22.36 -5.78
C ILE A 148 -5.02 -23.82 -5.56
N SER A 149 -5.51 -24.72 -6.41
CA SER A 149 -5.06 -26.12 -6.44
C SER A 149 -3.75 -26.28 -7.20
N GLU A 150 -2.92 -27.25 -6.82
CA GLU A 150 -1.66 -27.60 -7.50
C GLU A 150 -1.84 -28.09 -8.95
N ASP A 151 -3.06 -28.50 -9.32
CA ASP A 151 -3.43 -28.88 -10.68
C ASP A 151 -3.91 -27.68 -11.52
N ASN A 152 -4.04 -26.49 -10.91
CA ASN A 152 -4.40 -25.28 -11.63
C ASN A 152 -3.26 -24.85 -12.57
N GLN A 153 -3.58 -24.48 -13.81
CA GLN A 153 -2.59 -24.00 -14.78
C GLN A 153 -1.78 -22.77 -14.31
N HIS A 154 -2.36 -21.95 -13.41
CA HIS A 154 -1.70 -20.79 -12.81
C HIS A 154 -0.95 -21.11 -11.51
N TYR A 155 -0.92 -22.37 -11.09
CA TYR A 155 -0.08 -22.80 -9.98
C TYR A 155 1.37 -22.97 -10.45
N ASN A 156 2.31 -22.42 -9.70
CA ASN A 156 3.73 -22.61 -9.92
C ASN A 156 4.24 -23.69 -8.95
N ARG A 157 4.55 -24.88 -9.47
CA ARG A 157 4.95 -26.03 -8.64
C ARG A 157 6.33 -25.87 -8.01
N ASP A 158 7.23 -25.16 -8.69
CA ASP A 158 8.61 -24.99 -8.26
C ASP A 158 9.02 -23.51 -8.38
N PRO A 159 8.67 -22.68 -7.39
CA PRO A 159 8.92 -21.24 -7.44
C PRO A 159 10.40 -20.91 -7.26
N SER A 160 10.94 -20.20 -8.25
CA SER A 160 12.26 -19.58 -8.20
C SER A 160 12.29 -18.39 -7.24
N LEU A 161 13.48 -17.85 -6.96
CA LEU A 161 13.62 -16.62 -6.17
C LEU A 161 12.82 -15.46 -6.78
N ASN A 162 12.83 -15.32 -8.10
CA ASN A 162 12.08 -14.28 -8.81
C ASN A 162 10.56 -14.44 -8.78
N ASP A 163 10.05 -15.63 -8.43
CA ASP A 163 8.63 -15.86 -8.25
C ASP A 163 8.16 -15.45 -6.85
N ARG A 164 9.06 -15.47 -5.86
CA ARG A 164 8.75 -15.19 -4.45
C ARG A 164 8.61 -13.70 -4.19
N VAL A 165 7.81 -13.38 -3.18
CA VAL A 165 7.64 -12.00 -2.71
C VAL A 165 8.85 -11.60 -1.88
N HIS A 166 9.38 -10.43 -2.18
CA HIS A 166 10.54 -9.85 -1.50
C HIS A 166 10.14 -8.76 -0.51
N VAL A 167 8.98 -8.11 -0.70
CA VAL A 167 8.38 -7.20 0.29
C VAL A 167 6.87 -7.35 0.28
N LEU A 168 6.28 -7.50 1.46
CA LEU A 168 4.83 -7.47 1.63
C LEU A 168 4.38 -6.03 1.93
N VAL A 169 3.45 -5.50 1.13
CA VAL A 169 3.00 -4.11 1.23
C VAL A 169 1.52 -4.06 1.63
N CYS A 170 1.25 -3.69 2.87
CA CYS A 170 -0.10 -3.53 3.41
C CYS A 170 -0.66 -2.15 3.05
N VAL A 171 -1.67 -2.11 2.18
CA VAL A 171 -2.30 -0.86 1.76
C VAL A 171 -3.58 -0.63 2.55
N ILE A 172 -3.65 0.49 3.26
CA ILE A 172 -4.74 0.87 4.15
C ILE A 172 -5.19 2.28 3.79
N ARG A 173 -6.50 2.51 3.74
CA ARG A 173 -7.07 3.85 3.54
C ARG A 173 -6.95 4.68 4.82
N GLY A 174 -6.55 5.95 4.68
CA GLY A 174 -6.49 6.92 5.78
C GLY A 174 -7.87 7.35 6.27
N ASN A 175 -8.86 7.36 5.37
CA ASN A 175 -10.24 7.67 5.71
C ASN A 175 -10.99 6.38 6.06
N THR A 176 -11.51 6.33 7.28
CA THR A 176 -12.52 5.35 7.69
C THR A 176 -13.79 6.11 7.96
N ALA A 177 -14.78 5.97 7.06
CA ALA A 177 -16.12 6.46 7.31
C ALA A 177 -16.56 5.99 8.71
N GLY A 178 -16.91 6.97 9.54
CA GLY A 178 -16.99 6.83 11.00
C GLY A 178 -16.78 8.15 11.75
N LEU A 179 -16.48 9.25 11.06
CA LEU A 179 -16.82 10.58 11.58
C LEU A 179 -18.27 10.89 11.23
N GLN A 180 -19.17 10.33 12.04
CA GLN A 180 -20.30 11.04 12.66
C GLN A 180 -21.16 10.02 13.40
N ASN A 181 -21.21 10.19 14.73
CA ASN A 181 -22.10 9.54 15.70
C ASN A 181 -21.73 8.10 16.09
N ASP A 182 -20.90 7.96 17.13
CA ASP A 182 -21.19 7.16 18.33
C ASP A 182 -19.93 7.01 19.19
N ASP A 183 -20.13 6.77 20.48
CA ASP A 183 -19.12 6.50 21.52
C ASP A 183 -18.32 5.21 21.30
N ASN A 184 -18.05 4.82 20.04
CA ASN A 184 -17.35 3.60 19.68
C ASN A 184 -16.03 3.93 18.96
N PRO A 185 -14.89 3.93 19.67
CA PRO A 185 -13.60 4.26 19.09
C PRO A 185 -13.14 3.12 18.16
N SER A 186 -12.76 3.49 16.94
CA SER A 186 -11.98 2.69 15.99
C SER A 186 -12.78 1.79 15.02
N GLN A 187 -13.56 2.38 14.10
CA GLN A 187 -13.96 1.67 12.86
C GLN A 187 -12.86 1.69 11.78
N LEU A 188 -11.57 1.68 12.18
CA LEU A 188 -10.45 1.68 11.24
C LEU A 188 -10.47 0.39 10.39
N LEU A 189 -10.86 -0.70 11.04
CA LEU A 189 -11.03 -2.05 10.55
C LEU A 189 -12.11 -2.66 11.44
N THR A 190 -13.16 -3.30 10.91
CA THR A 190 -13.95 -4.21 11.77
C THR A 190 -13.00 -5.28 12.30
N GLU A 191 -13.21 -5.84 13.49
CA GLU A 191 -12.34 -6.89 14.11
C GLU A 191 -11.91 -7.99 13.11
N ASN A 192 -12.81 -8.36 12.19
CA ASN A 192 -12.53 -9.33 11.11
C ASN A 192 -11.45 -8.88 10.10
N PHE A 193 -11.35 -7.60 9.76
CA PHE A 193 -10.33 -7.09 8.84
C PHE A 193 -8.96 -7.05 9.50
N GLU A 194 -8.90 -6.55 10.73
CA GLU A 194 -7.67 -6.50 11.52
C GLU A 194 -7.07 -7.90 11.67
N THR A 195 -7.90 -8.88 12.08
CA THR A 195 -7.46 -10.25 12.26
C THR A 195 -6.86 -10.83 10.97
N LYS A 196 -7.55 -10.66 9.83
CA LYS A 196 -7.06 -11.15 8.52
C LYS A 196 -5.76 -10.47 8.09
N LEU A 197 -5.65 -9.14 8.26
CA LEU A 197 -4.44 -8.40 7.90
C LEU A 197 -3.26 -8.78 8.78
N ARG A 198 -3.51 -8.97 10.08
CA ARG A 198 -2.50 -9.41 11.05
C ARG A 198 -2.06 -10.84 10.79
N GLU A 199 -2.97 -11.74 10.40
CA GLU A 199 -2.62 -13.12 10.05
C GLU A 199 -1.70 -13.19 8.84
N VAL A 200 -2.02 -12.46 7.76
CA VAL A 200 -1.15 -12.38 6.56
C VAL A 200 0.22 -11.84 6.93
N ARG A 201 0.25 -10.83 7.80
CA ARG A 201 1.48 -10.24 8.29
C ARG A 201 2.31 -11.25 9.07
N LEU A 202 1.75 -11.91 10.08
CA LEU A 202 2.46 -12.94 10.84
C LEU A 202 3.03 -14.03 9.93
N ALA A 203 2.29 -14.45 8.89
CA ALA A 203 2.80 -15.40 7.92
C ALA A 203 3.98 -14.87 7.09
N ALA A 204 4.02 -13.57 6.76
CA ALA A 204 5.18 -12.97 6.10
C ALA A 204 6.39 -12.89 7.05
N ASN A 205 6.17 -12.53 8.31
CA ASN A 205 7.19 -12.53 9.34
C ASN A 205 7.81 -13.91 9.56
N ASP A 206 7.00 -14.97 9.60
CA ASP A 206 7.48 -16.36 9.67
C ASP A 206 8.34 -16.76 8.46
N MET A 207 8.15 -16.11 7.31
CA MET A 207 8.96 -16.29 6.10
C MET A 207 10.17 -15.35 6.05
N GLY A 208 10.35 -14.46 7.03
CA GLY A 208 11.39 -13.43 7.05
C GLY A 208 11.15 -12.28 6.05
N ILE A 209 9.99 -12.24 5.37
CA ILE A 209 9.69 -11.23 4.36
C ILE A 209 9.46 -9.88 5.06
N PRO A 210 10.18 -8.81 4.68
CA PRO A 210 9.97 -7.48 5.25
C PRO A 210 8.61 -6.90 4.86
N GLU A 211 8.06 -6.08 5.76
CA GLU A 211 6.68 -5.63 5.70
C GLU A 211 6.61 -4.11 5.80
N ILE A 212 5.89 -3.49 4.86
CA ILE A 212 5.68 -2.04 4.82
C ILE A 212 4.18 -1.75 4.77
N ALA A 213 3.73 -0.75 5.51
CA ALA A 213 2.35 -0.26 5.44
C ALA A 213 2.28 1.06 4.69
N ILE A 214 1.34 1.17 3.76
CA ILE A 214 1.05 2.37 2.98
C ILE A 214 -0.32 2.88 3.40
N LEU A 215 -0.36 4.09 3.97
CA LEU A 215 -1.59 4.78 4.33
C LEU A 215 -1.99 5.69 3.17
N THR A 216 -2.97 5.29 2.36
CA THR A 216 -3.44 6.01 1.16
C THR A 216 -4.59 6.97 1.48
N LYS A 217 -5.07 7.73 0.49
CA LYS A 217 -6.26 8.60 0.61
C LYS A 217 -6.18 9.58 1.80
N ILE A 218 -4.97 10.06 2.08
CA ILE A 218 -4.70 10.93 3.23
C ILE A 218 -5.24 12.35 3.03
N ASP A 219 -5.36 12.76 1.77
CA ASP A 219 -6.04 13.95 1.30
C ASP A 219 -7.55 13.85 1.56
N GLU A 220 -8.19 12.76 1.15
CA GLU A 220 -9.61 12.52 1.47
C GLU A 220 -9.86 12.40 2.99
N ALA A 221 -8.85 11.98 3.76
CA ALA A 221 -8.98 11.75 5.19
C ALA A 221 -8.80 13.00 6.03
N CYS A 222 -8.04 14.00 5.57
CA CYS A 222 -7.67 15.18 6.36
C CYS A 222 -7.73 16.45 5.51
N PRO A 223 -8.67 17.38 5.78
CA PRO A 223 -8.82 18.61 4.99
C PRO A 223 -7.58 19.51 4.96
N GLU A 224 -6.78 19.50 6.04
CA GLU A 224 -5.53 20.27 6.08
C GLU A 224 -4.44 19.67 5.19
N VAL A 225 -4.50 18.37 4.92
CA VAL A 225 -3.61 17.66 4.00
C VAL A 225 -4.10 17.78 2.57
N ASP A 226 -5.42 17.74 2.34
CA ASP A 226 -6.01 18.07 1.04
C ASP A 226 -5.61 19.48 0.58
N ARG A 227 -5.67 20.45 1.50
CA ARG A 227 -5.26 21.83 1.21
C ARG A 227 -3.76 21.96 0.92
N ASP A 228 -2.93 21.25 1.67
CA ASP A 228 -1.47 21.23 1.50
C ASP A 228 -0.89 19.88 1.93
N ILE A 229 -0.41 19.11 0.96
CA ILE A 229 0.18 17.77 1.17
C ILE A 229 1.38 17.83 2.13
N ARG A 230 2.05 18.98 2.28
CA ARG A 230 3.13 19.13 3.25
C ARG A 230 2.68 19.05 4.70
N ASN A 231 1.38 19.19 4.96
CA ASN A 231 0.80 19.01 6.29
C ASN A 231 0.69 17.54 6.72
N VAL A 232 1.02 16.57 5.87
CA VAL A 232 0.93 15.13 6.21
C VAL A 232 1.61 14.82 7.54
N TYR A 233 2.85 15.28 7.72
CA TYR A 233 3.63 15.04 8.93
C TYR A 233 3.41 16.05 10.05
N LYS A 234 2.42 16.95 9.89
CA LYS A 234 1.98 17.88 10.93
C LYS A 234 0.53 17.62 11.36
N SER A 235 -0.25 16.90 10.55
CA SER A 235 -1.64 16.56 10.83
C SER A 235 -1.75 15.71 12.09
N LYS A 236 -2.49 16.20 13.10
CA LYS A 236 -2.80 15.43 14.32
C LYS A 236 -3.62 14.18 13.99
N TYR A 237 -4.54 14.30 13.03
CA TYR A 237 -5.37 13.18 12.57
C TYR A 237 -4.50 12.05 12.02
N LEU A 238 -3.60 12.35 11.09
CA LEU A 238 -2.75 11.31 10.49
C LEU A 238 -1.76 10.72 11.49
N LYS A 239 -1.23 11.53 12.41
CA LYS A 239 -0.40 11.01 13.52
C LYS A 239 -1.16 9.94 14.31
N LYS A 240 -2.39 10.26 14.74
CA LYS A 240 -3.24 9.33 15.47
C LYS A 240 -3.58 8.09 14.63
N LYS A 241 -3.83 8.25 13.33
CA LYS A 241 -4.08 7.11 12.44
C LYS A 241 -2.91 6.16 12.33
N ILE A 242 -1.68 6.66 12.28
CA ILE A 242 -0.48 5.83 12.31
C ILE A 242 -0.35 5.10 13.66
N GLU A 243 -0.64 5.76 14.77
CA GLU A 243 -0.67 5.13 16.10
C GLU A 243 -1.74 4.04 16.19
N GLU A 244 -2.93 4.25 15.61
CA GLU A 244 -4.00 3.26 15.52
C GLU A 244 -3.57 2.04 14.67
N VAL A 245 -2.99 2.25 13.48
CA VAL A 245 -2.45 1.15 12.64
C VAL A 245 -1.34 0.40 13.37
N THR A 246 -0.50 1.10 14.13
CA THR A 246 0.54 0.50 14.96
C THR A 246 -0.08 -0.42 16.02
N GLY A 247 -1.09 0.06 16.75
CA GLY A 247 -1.74 -0.72 17.81
C GLY A 247 -2.48 -1.96 17.30
N LEU A 248 -3.19 -1.83 16.16
CA LEU A 248 -4.03 -2.90 15.62
C LEU A 248 -3.22 -3.95 14.86
N LEU A 249 -2.31 -3.51 13.99
CA LEU A 249 -1.58 -4.41 13.10
C LEU A 249 -0.15 -4.70 13.56
N GLY A 250 0.36 -3.95 14.54
CA GLY A 250 1.70 -4.10 15.12
C GLY A 250 2.82 -3.42 14.31
N PHE A 251 2.51 -2.54 13.36
CA PHE A 251 3.54 -1.99 12.45
C PHE A 251 4.35 -0.95 13.21
N PRO A 252 5.69 -1.03 13.24
CA PRO A 252 6.49 0.06 13.76
C PRO A 252 6.11 1.35 13.03
N PRO A 253 5.96 2.50 13.71
CA PRO A 253 5.60 3.74 13.03
C PRO A 253 6.53 4.06 11.85
N SER A 254 7.82 3.74 11.96
CA SER A 254 8.83 3.92 10.89
C SER A 254 8.54 3.13 9.61
N CYS A 255 7.75 2.06 9.68
CA CYS A 255 7.37 1.22 8.55
C CYS A 255 6.00 1.61 7.95
N ILE A 256 5.38 2.69 8.45
CA ILE A 256 4.10 3.20 7.95
C ILE A 256 4.32 4.50 7.19
N PHE A 257 4.02 4.48 5.89
CA PHE A 257 4.22 5.61 4.97
C PHE A 257 2.88 6.18 4.50
N PRO A 258 2.53 7.41 4.89
CA PRO A 258 1.39 8.11 4.32
C PRO A 258 1.69 8.56 2.89
N VAL A 259 0.79 8.23 1.96
CA VAL A 259 0.88 8.63 0.55
C VAL A 259 -0.47 9.17 0.06
N LYS A 260 -0.41 10.17 -0.81
CA LYS A 260 -1.53 10.53 -1.67
C LYS A 260 -1.36 9.79 -3.00
N ASN A 261 -2.41 9.10 -3.44
CA ASN A 261 -2.42 8.48 -4.76
C ASN A 261 -2.90 9.51 -5.79
N TYR A 262 -2.34 9.46 -6.99
CA TYR A 262 -2.92 10.12 -8.16
C TYR A 262 -4.25 9.45 -8.52
N HIS A 263 -5.28 10.26 -8.70
CA HIS A 263 -6.62 9.75 -9.00
C HIS A 263 -7.47 10.70 -9.84
N SER A 264 -7.29 12.01 -9.72
CA SER A 264 -8.08 13.03 -10.44
C SER A 264 -7.22 14.02 -11.21
N GLU A 265 -5.92 14.02 -10.96
CA GLU A 265 -4.96 14.94 -11.54
C GLU A 265 -4.64 14.60 -13.00
N LEU A 266 -4.33 15.63 -13.79
CA LEU A 266 -3.87 15.48 -15.19
C LEU A 266 -2.34 15.37 -15.29
N GLU A 267 -1.63 15.86 -14.29
CA GLU A 267 -0.17 15.91 -14.23
C GLU A 267 0.34 15.52 -12.83
N THR A 268 1.57 15.03 -12.77
CA THR A 268 2.26 14.76 -11.51
C THR A 268 2.70 16.05 -10.83
N ASN A 269 2.72 16.09 -9.50
CA ASN A 269 3.23 17.20 -8.69
C ASN A 269 4.32 16.75 -7.71
N ASP A 270 5.22 17.68 -7.39
CA ASP A 270 6.45 17.39 -6.65
C ASP A 270 6.22 16.85 -5.23
N ASP A 271 5.24 17.39 -4.51
CA ASP A 271 4.99 17.01 -3.12
C ASP A 271 4.39 15.60 -3.03
N THR A 272 3.47 15.26 -3.94
CA THR A 272 2.90 13.91 -4.05
C THR A 272 3.96 12.90 -4.51
N ASP A 273 4.76 13.26 -5.52
CA ASP A 273 5.87 12.44 -5.99
C ASP A 273 6.87 12.14 -4.86
N THR A 274 7.16 13.13 -4.01
CA THR A 274 8.09 12.98 -2.88
C THR A 274 7.61 11.89 -1.91
N LEU A 275 6.32 11.85 -1.57
CA LEU A 275 5.77 10.82 -0.67
C LEU A 275 5.83 9.43 -1.32
N ILE A 276 5.46 9.33 -2.59
CA ILE A 276 5.46 8.05 -3.34
C ILE A 276 6.89 7.52 -3.49
N LEU A 277 7.85 8.37 -3.87
CA LEU A 277 9.26 8.00 -4.02
C LEU A 277 9.88 7.60 -2.70
N SER A 278 9.55 8.28 -1.61
CA SER A 278 10.04 7.91 -0.28
C SER A 278 9.55 6.51 0.11
N ALA A 279 8.28 6.18 -0.13
CA ALA A 279 7.75 4.84 0.14
C ALA A 279 8.40 3.77 -0.76
N LEU A 280 8.47 4.02 -2.07
CA LEU A 280 9.08 3.11 -3.04
C LEU A 280 10.55 2.84 -2.73
N ARG A 281 11.31 3.87 -2.38
CA ARG A 281 12.71 3.73 -2.02
C ARG A 281 12.87 2.78 -0.83
N GLN A 282 12.06 2.95 0.22
CA GLN A 282 12.11 2.04 1.37
C GLN A 282 11.71 0.60 1.00
N MET A 283 10.75 0.42 0.08
CA MET A 283 10.41 -0.92 -0.44
C MET A 283 11.60 -1.55 -1.17
N ILE A 284 12.32 -0.79 -2.00
CA ILE A 284 13.51 -1.28 -2.70
C ILE A 284 14.60 -1.65 -1.70
N GLU A 285 14.94 -0.74 -0.77
CA GLU A 285 15.97 -0.98 0.24
C GLU A 285 15.65 -2.22 1.11
N SER A 286 14.42 -2.34 1.61
CA SER A 286 14.03 -3.51 2.40
C SER A 286 14.04 -4.82 1.61
N GLY A 287 13.60 -4.79 0.35
CA GLY A 287 13.63 -5.97 -0.51
C GLY A 287 15.05 -6.40 -0.86
N GLU A 288 15.93 -5.44 -1.10
CA GLU A 288 17.36 -5.67 -1.36
C GLU A 288 18.03 -6.31 -0.15
N ASP A 289 17.86 -5.74 1.04
CA ASP A 289 18.40 -6.29 2.29
C ASP A 289 17.94 -7.74 2.49
N PHE A 290 16.63 -8.01 2.35
CA PHE A 290 16.08 -9.35 2.46
C PHE A 290 16.70 -10.32 1.45
N VAL A 291 16.79 -9.94 0.17
CA VAL A 291 17.38 -10.79 -0.88
C VAL A 291 18.85 -11.09 -0.60
N ASN A 292 19.60 -10.15 -0.05
CA ASN A 292 21.02 -10.35 0.26
C ASN A 292 21.26 -11.31 1.43
N ASP A 293 20.32 -11.38 2.37
CA ASP A 293 20.37 -12.29 3.51
C ASP A 293 19.95 -13.74 3.16
N LEU A 294 19.39 -13.97 1.96
CA LEU A 294 19.01 -15.31 1.45
C LEU A 294 20.18 -16.16 0.92
#